data_AF-A0A288DCI8-F1
#
_entry.id   AF-A0A288DCI8-F1
#
_cell.length_a   1.000
_cell.length_b   1.000
_cell.length_c   1.000
_cell.angle_alpha   90.00
_cell.angle_beta   90.00
_cell.angle_gamma   90.00
#
_symmetry.space_group_name_H-M   'P 1'
#
loop_
_entity.id
_entity.type
_entity.pdbx_description
1 polymer ?
#
loop_
_entity_poly.entity_id
_entity_poly.type
_entity_poly.pdbx_seq_one_letter_code
_entity_poly.pdbx_strand_id
1 'polypeptide(L)'
;MELHVLGAAIALGLCAIGVSLGHAVVSKKSVEALGKNPELSGSLMVFTVLGIALVESAAIYGLIIAFKIIDLGSAISVASALSAGLVMGIAGLPVSLGEGWVVAAAIDALQRNPEAKNKIMTFMVLFVALVESSAIYALIVAFKILG
;
A
#
# COMPACT_ATOMS: atom_id res chain seq x y z
N MET A 1 1.08 -20.10 23.27
CA MET A 1 1.16 -19.19 22.12
C MET A 1 1.65 -17.86 22.65
N GLU A 2 2.82 -17.42 22.21
CA GLU A 2 3.38 -16.15 22.69
C GLU A 2 2.50 -14.99 22.20
N LEU A 3 1.90 -14.24 23.11
CA LEU A 3 0.93 -13.18 22.78
C LEU A 3 1.55 -12.07 21.90
N HIS A 4 2.88 -11.99 21.83
CA HIS A 4 3.64 -11.12 20.93
C HIS A 4 3.31 -11.36 19.45
N VAL A 5 3.04 -12.61 19.03
CA VAL A 5 2.73 -12.94 17.63
C VAL A 5 1.42 -12.33 17.13
N LEU A 6 0.53 -11.93 18.05
CA LEU A 6 -0.68 -11.20 17.71
C LEU A 6 -0.34 -9.81 17.14
N GLY A 7 0.70 -9.14 17.66
CA GLY A 7 1.19 -7.88 17.12
C GLY A 7 1.67 -8.01 15.67
N ALA A 8 2.40 -9.08 15.37
CA ALA A 8 2.85 -9.39 14.02
C ALA A 8 1.68 -9.65 13.06
N ALA A 9 0.67 -10.41 13.50
CA ALA A 9 -0.53 -10.68 12.72
C ALA A 9 -1.33 -9.40 12.42
N ILE A 10 -1.44 -8.48 13.38
CA ILE A 10 -2.12 -7.19 13.19
C ILE A 10 -1.34 -6.31 12.20
N ALA A 11 -0.01 -6.24 12.33
CA ALA A 11 0.85 -5.43 11.47
C ALA A 11 0.66 -5.79 9.99
N LEU A 12 0.83 -7.06 9.66
CA LEU A 12 0.73 -7.53 8.28
C LEU A 12 -0.73 -7.65 7.83
N GLY A 13 -1.61 -8.20 8.68
CA GLY A 13 -2.99 -8.50 8.31
C GLY A 13 -3.79 -7.28 7.90
N LEU A 14 -3.71 -6.18 8.65
CA LEU A 14 -4.41 -4.94 8.31
C LEU A 14 -3.83 -4.26 7.06
N CYS A 15 -2.49 -4.25 6.92
CA CYS A 15 -1.86 -3.72 5.70
C CYS A 15 -2.28 -4.53 4.47
N ALA A 16 -2.25 -5.87 4.56
CA ALA A 16 -2.63 -6.76 3.47
C ALA A 16 -4.08 -6.58 3.01
N ILE A 17 -5.01 -6.27 3.93
CA ILE A 17 -6.38 -5.89 3.59
C ILE A 17 -6.39 -4.62 2.73
N GLY A 18 -5.71 -3.56 3.18
CA GLY A 18 -5.63 -2.31 2.42
C GLY A 18 -5.04 -2.50 1.04
N VAL A 19 -3.91 -3.20 0.94
CA VAL A 19 -3.22 -3.49 -0.32
C VAL A 19 -4.10 -4.27 -1.27
N SER A 20 -4.76 -5.34 -0.78
CA SER A 20 -5.66 -6.15 -1.61
C SER A 20 -6.84 -5.33 -2.15
N LEU A 21 -7.41 -4.44 -1.34
CA LEU A 21 -8.49 -3.55 -1.77
C LEU A 21 -7.99 -2.49 -2.76
N GLY A 22 -6.82 -1.90 -2.52
CA GLY A 22 -6.17 -0.96 -3.44
C GLY A 22 -5.87 -1.60 -4.80
N HIS A 23 -5.29 -2.81 -4.80
CA HIS A 23 -5.06 -3.61 -6.00
C HIS A 23 -6.34 -3.93 -6.75
N ALA A 24 -7.42 -4.30 -6.03
CA ALA A 24 -8.70 -4.59 -6.64
C ALA A 24 -9.28 -3.34 -7.34
N VAL A 25 -9.15 -2.17 -6.73
CA VAL A 25 -9.55 -0.88 -7.33
C VAL A 25 -8.75 -0.62 -8.61
N VAL A 26 -7.43 -0.72 -8.57
CA VAL A 26 -6.54 -0.48 -9.72
C VAL A 26 -6.81 -1.48 -10.85
N SER A 27 -6.85 -2.76 -10.53
CA SER A 27 -7.03 -3.84 -11.50
C SER A 27 -8.40 -3.77 -12.16
N LYS A 28 -9.47 -3.53 -11.38
CA LYS A 28 -10.82 -3.32 -11.92
C LYS A 28 -10.83 -2.17 -12.90
N LYS A 29 -10.27 -1.02 -12.51
CA LYS A 29 -10.24 0.18 -13.35
C LYS A 29 -9.43 -0.05 -14.63
N SER A 30 -8.29 -0.74 -14.54
CA SER A 30 -7.46 -1.09 -15.70
C SER A 30 -8.19 -1.97 -16.70
N VAL A 31 -8.92 -2.99 -16.24
CA VAL A 31 -9.67 -3.91 -17.11
C VAL A 31 -10.84 -3.19 -17.77
N GLU A 32 -11.59 -2.37 -17.02
CA GLU A 32 -12.65 -1.53 -17.58
C GLU A 32 -12.11 -0.56 -18.65
N ALA A 33 -10.92 0.02 -18.41
CA ALA A 33 -10.29 0.93 -19.34
C ALA A 33 -9.84 0.24 -20.63
N LEU A 34 -9.25 -0.96 -20.50
CA LEU A 34 -8.82 -1.77 -21.63
C LEU A 34 -9.99 -2.19 -22.52
N GLY A 35 -11.13 -2.57 -21.92
CA GLY A 35 -12.32 -2.96 -22.67
C GLY A 35 -12.93 -1.81 -23.50
N LYS A 36 -12.71 -0.56 -23.07
CA LYS A 36 -13.18 0.64 -23.79
C LYS A 36 -12.19 1.08 -24.86
N ASN A 37 -10.89 1.05 -24.56
CA ASN A 37 -9.81 1.56 -25.41
C ASN A 37 -8.68 0.51 -25.55
N PRO A 38 -8.86 -0.55 -26.36
CA PRO A 38 -7.87 -1.62 -26.49
C PRO A 38 -6.48 -1.16 -26.97
N GLU A 39 -6.43 -0.08 -27.76
CA GLU A 39 -5.22 0.55 -28.25
C GLU A 39 -4.33 1.15 -27.15
N LEU A 40 -4.90 1.42 -25.97
CA LEU A 40 -4.15 1.90 -24.80
C LEU A 40 -3.50 0.78 -23.98
N SER A 41 -3.63 -0.49 -24.38
CA SER A 41 -3.14 -1.66 -23.62
C SER A 41 -1.71 -1.49 -23.08
N GLY A 42 -0.78 -1.05 -23.93
CA GLY A 42 0.61 -0.83 -23.51
C GLY A 42 0.76 0.24 -22.44
N SER A 43 0.02 1.35 -22.54
CA SER A 43 0.08 2.43 -21.53
C SER A 43 -0.64 2.01 -20.25
N LEU A 44 -1.80 1.36 -20.36
CA LEU A 44 -2.54 0.83 -19.21
C LEU A 44 -1.69 -0.16 -18.42
N MET A 45 -0.97 -1.05 -19.09
CA MET A 45 -0.07 -2.00 -18.43
C MET A 45 0.99 -1.28 -17.58
N VAL A 46 1.62 -0.22 -18.10
CA VAL A 46 2.62 0.55 -17.35
C VAL A 46 2.00 1.25 -16.14
N PHE A 47 0.86 1.92 -16.31
CA PHE A 47 0.16 2.60 -15.20
C PHE A 47 -0.27 1.62 -14.11
N THR A 48 -0.83 0.48 -14.52
CA THR A 48 -1.35 -0.55 -13.61
C THR A 48 -0.24 -1.24 -12.84
N VAL A 49 0.81 -1.69 -13.53
CA VAL A 49 1.94 -2.37 -12.86
C VAL A 49 2.66 -1.42 -11.92
N LEU A 50 2.93 -0.18 -12.34
CA LEU A 50 3.56 0.82 -11.48
C LEU A 50 2.66 1.14 -10.28
N GLY A 51 1.37 1.35 -10.50
CA GLY A 51 0.42 1.66 -9.44
C GLY A 51 0.30 0.53 -8.41
N ILE A 52 0.18 -0.73 -8.87
CA ILE A 52 0.18 -1.90 -7.99
C ILE A 52 1.47 -2.00 -7.18
N ALA A 53 2.63 -1.79 -7.83
CA ALA A 53 3.91 -1.83 -7.15
C ALA A 53 4.04 -0.76 -6.05
N LEU A 54 3.49 0.43 -6.28
CA LEU A 54 3.47 1.48 -5.26
C LEU A 54 2.52 1.10 -4.11
N VAL A 55 1.29 0.67 -4.42
CA VAL A 55 0.28 0.24 -3.43
C VAL A 55 0.77 -0.91 -2.55
N GLU A 56 1.60 -1.81 -3.08
CA GLU A 56 2.16 -2.96 -2.35
C GLU A 56 3.03 -2.57 -1.14
N SER A 57 3.62 -1.37 -1.16
CA SER A 57 4.66 -0.95 -0.22
C SER A 57 4.22 -1.04 1.25
N ALA A 58 2.96 -0.72 1.56
CA ALA A 58 2.42 -0.84 2.92
C ALA A 58 2.40 -2.28 3.45
N ALA A 59 2.13 -3.28 2.60
CA ALA A 59 2.22 -4.68 3.01
C ALA A 59 3.67 -5.08 3.31
N ILE A 60 4.63 -4.55 2.54
CA ILE A 60 6.06 -4.75 2.80
C ILE A 60 6.44 -4.16 4.17
N TYR A 61 5.94 -2.97 4.52
CA TYR A 61 6.18 -2.38 5.84
C TYR A 61 5.56 -3.20 6.96
N GLY A 62 4.31 -3.65 6.78
CA GLY A 62 3.63 -4.58 7.69
C GLY A 62 4.42 -5.88 7.89
N LEU A 63 4.98 -6.43 6.82
CA LEU A 63 5.82 -7.63 6.85
C LEU A 63 7.12 -7.40 7.62
N ILE A 64 7.79 -6.27 7.40
CA ILE A 64 9.02 -5.90 8.12
C ILE A 64 8.76 -5.82 9.63
N ILE A 65 7.67 -5.16 10.05
CA ILE A 65 7.30 -5.07 11.46
C ILE A 65 6.90 -6.44 12.03
N ALA A 66 6.15 -7.24 11.26
CA ALA A 66 5.78 -8.59 11.67
C ALA A 66 7.00 -9.47 11.94
N PHE A 67 7.98 -9.48 11.03
CA PHE A 67 9.22 -10.23 11.22
C PHE A 67 10.04 -9.71 12.39
N LYS A 68 10.20 -8.39 12.54
CA LYS A 68 10.91 -7.83 13.71
C LYS A 68 10.25 -8.25 15.04
N ILE A 69 8.92 -8.27 15.12
CA ILE A 69 8.20 -8.73 16.33
C ILE A 69 8.47 -10.21 16.59
N ILE A 70 8.43 -11.06 15.55
CA ILE A 70 8.67 -12.50 15.66
C ILE A 70 10.11 -12.76 16.09
N ASP A 71 11.09 -12.08 15.51
CA ASP A 71 12.51 -12.25 15.80
C ASP A 71 12.87 -11.81 17.23
N LEU A 72 12.22 -10.74 17.73
CA LEU A 72 12.44 -10.26 19.10
C LEU A 72 11.78 -11.18 20.14
N GLY A 73 10.67 -11.84 19.80
CA GLY A 73 9.98 -12.80 20.67
C GLY A 73 9.75 -12.25 22.09
N SER A 74 10.23 -12.98 23.09
CA SER A 74 10.10 -12.63 24.51
C SER A 74 11.02 -11.48 24.98
N ALA A 75 11.89 -10.93 24.13
CA ALA A 75 12.74 -9.78 24.47
C ALA A 75 11.97 -8.45 24.54
N ILE A 76 10.76 -8.39 23.98
CA ILE A 76 9.88 -7.21 24.03
C ILE A 76 8.63 -7.48 24.86
N SER A 77 8.03 -6.42 25.41
CA SER A 77 6.76 -6.56 26.10
C SER A 77 5.61 -6.87 25.12
N VAL A 78 4.56 -7.54 25.60
CA VAL A 78 3.34 -7.75 24.81
C VAL A 78 2.73 -6.42 24.37
N ALA A 79 2.76 -5.41 25.25
CA ALA A 79 2.26 -4.07 24.94
C ALA A 79 3.03 -3.45 23.76
N SER A 80 4.36 -3.55 23.75
CA SER A 80 5.20 -3.06 22.65
C SER A 80 4.87 -3.75 21.32
N ALA A 81 4.74 -5.09 21.33
CA ALA A 81 4.40 -5.85 20.13
C ALA A 81 3.03 -5.44 19.57
N LEU A 82 2.01 -5.33 20.43
CA LEU A 82 0.65 -4.94 20.01
C LEU A 82 0.59 -3.48 19.54
N SER A 83 1.25 -2.56 20.23
CA SER A 83 1.29 -1.14 19.83
C SER A 83 1.99 -0.95 18.49
N ALA A 84 3.11 -1.63 18.25
CA ALA A 84 3.82 -1.60 16.97
C ALA A 84 2.98 -2.21 15.84
N GLY A 85 2.30 -3.32 16.11
CA GLY A 85 1.40 -3.93 15.13
C GLY A 85 0.21 -3.05 14.78
N LEU A 86 -0.44 -2.47 15.79
CA LEU A 86 -1.60 -1.59 15.60
C LEU A 86 -1.25 -0.32 14.83
N VAL A 87 -0.17 0.38 15.19
CA VAL A 87 0.20 1.63 14.50
C VAL A 87 0.50 1.36 13.02
N MET A 88 1.22 0.28 12.71
CA MET A 88 1.53 -0.11 11.34
C MET A 88 0.27 -0.51 10.58
N GLY A 89 -0.54 -1.41 11.15
CA GLY A 89 -1.73 -1.94 10.50
C GLY A 89 -2.80 -0.88 10.24
N ILE A 90 -3.09 -0.02 11.23
CA ILE A 90 -4.11 1.03 11.12
C ILE A 90 -3.72 2.09 10.10
N ALA A 91 -2.43 2.42 9.98
CA ALA A 91 -1.96 3.38 8.98
C ALA A 91 -1.91 2.76 7.57
N GLY A 92 -1.40 1.54 7.43
CA GLY A 92 -1.21 0.89 6.14
C GLY A 92 -2.52 0.59 5.40
N LEU A 93 -3.58 0.21 6.12
CA LEU A 93 -4.87 -0.12 5.51
C LEU A 93 -5.47 1.03 4.66
N PRO A 94 -5.74 2.23 5.22
CA PRO A 94 -6.32 3.34 4.46
C PRO A 94 -5.35 3.94 3.44
N VAL A 95 -4.03 3.91 3.70
CA VAL A 95 -3.01 4.41 2.76
C VAL A 95 -3.06 3.63 1.45
N SER A 96 -2.95 2.30 1.51
CA SER A 96 -2.94 1.44 0.33
C SER A 96 -4.22 1.55 -0.50
N LEU A 97 -5.37 1.66 0.18
CA LEU A 97 -6.66 1.87 -0.49
C LEU A 97 -6.70 3.24 -1.18
N GLY A 98 -6.21 4.28 -0.52
CA GLY A 98 -6.11 5.64 -1.04
C GLY A 98 -5.23 5.72 -2.29
N GLU A 99 -4.07 5.08 -2.27
CA GLU A 99 -3.17 4.98 -3.42
C GLU A 99 -3.84 4.28 -4.61
N GLY A 100 -4.60 3.21 -4.33
CA GLY A 100 -5.40 2.54 -5.36
C GLY A 100 -6.40 3.48 -6.05
N TRP A 101 -7.04 4.38 -5.29
CA TRP A 101 -7.92 5.41 -5.86
C TRP A 101 -7.16 6.45 -6.68
N VAL A 102 -5.97 6.87 -6.25
CA VAL A 102 -5.13 7.81 -7.01
C VAL A 102 -4.75 7.21 -8.36
N VAL A 103 -4.30 5.96 -8.37
CA VAL A 103 -3.95 5.23 -9.61
C VAL A 103 -5.19 5.04 -10.50
N ALA A 104 -6.34 4.69 -9.93
CA ALA A 104 -7.58 4.56 -10.71
C ALA A 104 -7.98 5.89 -11.36
N ALA A 105 -7.85 7.01 -10.65
CA ALA A 105 -8.09 8.34 -11.21
C ALA A 105 -7.09 8.70 -12.33
N ALA A 106 -5.82 8.28 -12.20
CA ALA A 106 -4.82 8.45 -13.24
C ALA A 106 -5.16 7.63 -14.50
N ILE A 107 -5.69 6.41 -14.35
CA ILE A 107 -6.19 5.60 -15.48
C ILE A 107 -7.39 6.28 -16.14
N ASP A 108 -8.37 6.78 -15.38
CA ASP A 108 -9.51 7.54 -15.95
C ASP A 108 -9.03 8.79 -16.70
N ALA A 109 -8.01 9.48 -16.20
CA ALA A 109 -7.42 10.64 -16.86
C ALA A 109 -6.69 10.25 -18.17
N LEU A 110 -5.94 9.15 -18.16
CA LEU A 110 -5.24 8.62 -19.33
C LEU A 110 -6.22 8.28 -20.46
N GLN A 111 -7.36 7.67 -20.12
CA GLN A 111 -8.39 7.36 -21.12
C GLN A 111 -8.96 8.61 -21.80
N ARG A 112 -9.09 9.71 -21.05
CA ARG A 112 -9.65 10.97 -21.56
C ARG A 112 -8.64 11.76 -22.39
N ASN A 113 -7.35 11.72 -22.02
CA ASN A 113 -6.29 12.49 -22.67
C ASN A 113 -5.01 11.64 -22.82
N PRO A 114 -4.96 10.69 -23.78
CA PRO A 114 -3.81 9.79 -23.94
C PRO A 114 -2.48 10.51 -24.25
N GLU A 115 -2.53 11.64 -24.95
CA GLU A 115 -1.37 12.47 -25.27
C GLU A 115 -0.70 13.07 -24.02
N ALA A 116 -1.44 13.22 -22.92
CA ALA A 116 -0.93 13.74 -21.66
C ALA A 116 -0.31 12.65 -20.74
N LYS A 117 -0.15 11.40 -21.22
CA LYS A 117 0.27 10.24 -20.40
C LYS A 117 1.46 10.50 -19.49
N ASN A 118 2.52 11.14 -20.00
CA ASN A 118 3.74 11.37 -19.22
C ASN A 118 3.47 12.32 -18.05
N LYS A 119 2.67 13.37 -18.27
CA LYS A 119 2.28 14.32 -17.22
C LYS A 119 1.38 13.65 -16.20
N ILE A 120 0.39 12.87 -16.64
CA ILE A 120 -0.51 12.13 -15.74
C ILE A 120 0.29 11.17 -14.87
N MET A 121 1.26 10.44 -15.45
CA MET A 121 2.14 9.54 -14.71
C MET A 121 2.93 10.28 -13.63
N THR A 122 3.53 11.43 -13.95
CA THR A 122 4.27 12.23 -12.97
C THR A 122 3.40 12.64 -11.79
N PHE A 123 2.18 13.10 -12.05
CA PHE A 123 1.25 13.47 -10.98
C PHE A 123 0.77 12.27 -10.17
N MET A 124 0.51 11.13 -10.83
CA MET A 124 0.14 9.88 -10.15
C MET A 124 1.21 9.49 -9.14
N VAL A 125 2.48 9.38 -9.57
CA VAL A 125 3.59 8.99 -8.70
C VAL A 125 3.77 9.98 -7.55
N LEU A 126 3.68 11.29 -7.84
CA LEU A 126 3.77 12.33 -6.81
C LEU A 126 2.68 12.16 -5.75
N PHE A 127 1.42 12.01 -6.15
CA PHE A 127 0.31 11.92 -5.19
C PHE A 127 0.32 10.60 -4.42
N VAL A 128 0.67 9.50 -5.06
CA VAL A 128 0.86 8.21 -4.38
C VAL A 128 1.94 8.36 -3.29
N ALA A 129 3.10 8.94 -3.63
CA ALA A 129 4.16 9.19 -2.64
C ALA A 129 3.73 10.11 -1.48
N LEU A 130 2.83 11.07 -1.72
CA LEU A 130 2.29 11.92 -0.66
C LEU A 130 1.33 11.16 0.26
N VAL A 131 0.48 10.30 -0.30
CA VAL A 131 -0.41 9.42 0.48
C VAL A 131 0.41 8.43 1.33
N GLU A 132 1.45 7.85 0.73
CA GLU A 132 2.37 6.89 1.36
C GLU A 132 3.06 7.42 2.62
N SER A 133 3.27 8.74 2.72
CA SER A 133 3.98 9.37 3.84
C SER A 133 3.41 8.97 5.22
N SER A 134 2.11 8.74 5.32
CA SER A 134 1.46 8.31 6.57
C SER A 134 1.88 6.89 7.00
N ALA A 135 2.05 5.97 6.05
CA ALA A 135 2.54 4.62 6.33
C ALA A 135 4.02 4.64 6.74
N ILE A 136 4.83 5.51 6.13
CA ILE A 136 6.23 5.72 6.52
C ILE A 136 6.34 6.25 7.96
N TYR A 137 5.50 7.23 8.35
CA TYR A 137 5.49 7.72 9.73
C TYR A 137 5.11 6.62 10.72
N ALA A 138 4.11 5.80 10.40
CA ALA A 138 3.73 4.67 11.23
C ALA A 138 4.84 3.62 11.35
N LEU A 139 5.54 3.33 10.25
CA LEU A 139 6.71 2.44 10.24
C LEU A 139 7.80 2.94 11.19
N ILE A 140 8.15 4.23 11.12
CA ILE A 140 9.16 4.84 12.01
C ILE A 140 8.74 4.71 13.48
N VAL A 141 7.47 4.99 13.80
CA VAL A 141 6.94 4.86 15.17
C VAL A 141 6.99 3.39 15.63
N ALA A 142 6.58 2.44 14.78
CA ALA A 142 6.65 1.02 15.09
C ALA A 142 8.09 0.57 15.40
N PHE A 143 9.07 1.00 14.61
CA PHE A 143 10.49 0.74 14.91
C PHE A 143 10.90 1.31 16.27
N LYS A 144 10.51 2.55 16.59
CA LYS A 144 10.83 3.16 17.89
C LYS A 144 10.17 2.47 19.08
N ILE A 145 8.99 1.89 18.90
CA ILE A 145 8.32 1.10 19.94
C ILE A 145 9.07 -0.22 20.21
N LEU A 146 9.63 -0.84 19.17
CA LEU A 146 10.26 -2.16 19.25
C LEU A 146 11.74 -2.13 19.68
N GLY A 147 12.37 -0.95 19.71
CA GLY A 147 13.81 -0.82 19.94
C GLY A 147 14.59 -0.93 18.64
#